data_AF-A0A496PB39-F1
#
_entry.id   AF-A0A496PB39-F1
#
_cell.length_a   1.000
_cell.length_b   1.000
_cell.length_c   1.000
_cell.angle_alpha   90.00
_cell.angle_beta   90.00
_cell.angle_gamma   90.00
#
_symmetry.space_group_name_H-M   'P 1'
#
loop_
_entity.id
_entity.type
_entity.pdbx_description
1 polymer ?
#
loop_
_entity_poly.entity_id
_entity_poly.type
_entity_poly.pdbx_seq_one_letter_code
_entity_poly.pdbx_strand_id
1 'polypeptide(L)'
;MKKIALLTSGGDAPGMNAAIRAITRKAIHEGFSVYGIERGFEGIINSEIRPLHARDVGGIITTGGTILRTARYPEFKNLDVQQRAYRILQDFGIDHLIVIGGDGSQAGAEALMRLGQSTITIPCTIDNDMNGTQYTIGFDTALNTVVDAVGRIRDTSNSHERVAIIEVMGRHAGHIALQAGLASGAELVLVPEYPMPLDEVCEHINKTHQLGKEYSIILVAEGAYSSGEVKEYIKQHTYFDPSLTVLGYLQRGGAPSALDAILAACMSELAVDCLVRGEHNCITGYVDGQIRAIPYENAKTMKFGIDKSQYELISILSH
;
A
#
# COMPACT_ATOMS: atom_id res chain seq x y z
N MET A 1 -28.07 -1.66 -20.19
CA MET A 1 -27.52 -1.80 -18.83
C MET A 1 -26.09 -1.33 -18.90
N LYS A 2 -25.67 -0.36 -18.08
CA LYS A 2 -24.30 0.14 -18.09
C LYS A 2 -23.33 -0.93 -17.58
N LYS A 3 -22.11 -0.97 -18.11
CA LYS A 3 -21.06 -1.93 -17.76
C LYS A 3 -19.91 -1.26 -17.04
N ILE A 4 -19.54 -1.81 -15.89
CA ILE A 4 -18.33 -1.44 -15.14
C ILE A 4 -17.32 -2.57 -15.30
N ALA A 5 -16.10 -2.25 -15.71
CA ALA A 5 -14.97 -3.15 -15.56
C ALA A 5 -14.14 -2.75 -14.35
N LEU A 6 -13.51 -3.71 -13.68
CA LEU A 6 -12.57 -3.47 -12.60
C LEU A 6 -11.32 -4.33 -12.75
N LEU A 7 -10.19 -3.76 -12.33
CA LEU A 7 -8.89 -4.40 -12.39
C LEU A 7 -8.07 -4.10 -11.13
N THR A 8 -7.17 -5.02 -10.79
CA THR A 8 -6.11 -4.80 -9.80
C THR A 8 -4.77 -4.69 -10.49
N SER A 9 -3.96 -3.70 -10.11
CA SER A 9 -2.66 -3.43 -10.73
C SER A 9 -1.64 -2.96 -9.69
N GLY A 10 -0.34 -3.23 -9.96
CA GLY A 10 0.75 -2.91 -9.04
C GLY A 10 1.17 -4.09 -8.18
N GLY A 11 1.85 -3.82 -7.06
CA GLY A 11 2.08 -4.85 -6.04
C GLY A 11 0.75 -5.22 -5.39
N ASP A 12 0.54 -6.50 -5.10
CA ASP A 12 -0.61 -6.93 -4.33
C ASP A 12 -0.57 -6.36 -2.91
N ALA A 13 -1.75 -6.06 -2.38
CA ALA A 13 -1.92 -5.52 -1.05
C ALA A 13 -3.14 -6.18 -0.37
N PRO A 14 -3.10 -6.42 0.95
CA PRO A 14 -4.25 -6.94 1.67
C PRO A 14 -5.45 -5.99 1.53
N GLY A 15 -6.60 -6.52 1.12
CA GLY A 15 -7.83 -5.73 0.92
C GLY A 15 -8.22 -5.52 -0.54
N MET A 16 -7.37 -5.86 -1.52
CA MET A 16 -7.76 -5.87 -2.95
C MET A 16 -9.01 -6.72 -3.20
N ASN A 17 -9.09 -7.93 -2.64
CA ASN A 17 -10.29 -8.77 -2.74
C ASN A 17 -11.51 -8.18 -2.03
N ALA A 18 -11.32 -7.47 -0.92
CA ALA A 18 -12.41 -6.78 -0.22
C ALA A 18 -12.99 -5.66 -1.11
N ALA A 19 -12.14 -4.90 -1.80
CA ALA A 19 -12.54 -3.88 -2.77
C ALA A 19 -13.25 -4.50 -3.99
N ILE A 20 -12.68 -5.54 -4.61
CA ILE A 20 -13.31 -6.28 -5.72
C ILE A 20 -14.73 -6.73 -5.33
N ARG A 21 -14.87 -7.31 -4.14
CA ARG A 21 -16.17 -7.76 -3.63
C ARG A 21 -17.14 -6.60 -3.45
N ALA A 22 -16.71 -5.52 -2.81
CA ALA A 22 -17.55 -4.37 -2.51
C ALA A 22 -18.04 -3.70 -3.79
N ILE A 23 -17.14 -3.40 -4.74
CA ILE A 23 -17.50 -2.86 -6.06
C ILE A 23 -18.51 -3.78 -6.74
N THR A 24 -18.21 -5.08 -6.84
CA THR A 24 -19.06 -6.02 -7.58
C THR A 24 -20.46 -6.09 -6.98
N ARG A 25 -20.58 -6.20 -5.65
CA ARG A 25 -21.87 -6.29 -4.97
C ARG A 25 -22.67 -5.00 -5.07
N LYS A 26 -22.03 -3.85 -4.84
CA LYS A 26 -22.68 -2.54 -4.90
C LYS A 26 -23.08 -2.18 -6.33
N ALA A 27 -22.21 -2.38 -7.32
CA ALA A 27 -22.52 -2.13 -8.73
C ALA A 27 -23.70 -2.99 -9.24
N ILE A 28 -23.76 -4.27 -8.87
CA ILE A 28 -24.92 -5.13 -9.21
C ILE A 28 -26.19 -4.61 -8.55
N HIS A 29 -26.12 -4.16 -7.29
CA HIS A 29 -27.26 -3.58 -6.59
C HIS A 29 -27.81 -2.32 -7.30
N GLU A 30 -26.91 -1.47 -7.80
CA GLU A 30 -27.24 -0.26 -8.57
C GLU A 30 -27.60 -0.54 -10.05
N GLY A 31 -27.67 -1.81 -10.46
CA GLY A 31 -28.10 -2.21 -11.80
C GLY A 31 -27.02 -2.14 -12.88
N PHE A 32 -25.73 -2.15 -12.53
CA PHE A 32 -24.63 -2.31 -13.47
C PHE A 32 -24.31 -3.79 -13.75
N SER A 33 -23.84 -4.08 -14.96
CA SER A 33 -23.14 -5.35 -15.24
C SER A 33 -21.66 -5.17 -14.91
N VAL A 34 -21.06 -6.13 -14.21
CA VAL A 34 -19.69 -6.03 -13.72
C VAL A 34 -18.78 -7.00 -14.48
N TYR A 35 -17.60 -6.53 -14.86
CA TYR A 35 -16.55 -7.31 -15.51
C TYR A 35 -15.25 -7.20 -14.73
N GLY A 36 -14.57 -8.33 -14.53
CA GLY A 36 -13.21 -8.39 -13.99
C GLY A 36 -12.21 -8.49 -15.12
N ILE A 37 -11.14 -7.71 -15.02
CA ILE A 37 -9.99 -7.77 -15.93
C ILE A 37 -8.84 -8.45 -15.18
N GLU A 38 -8.38 -9.58 -15.70
CA GLU A 38 -7.28 -10.33 -15.11
C GLU A 38 -5.94 -9.59 -15.35
N ARG A 39 -4.94 -9.74 -14.48
CA ARG A 39 -3.57 -9.23 -14.69
C ARG A 39 -3.47 -7.72 -15.00
N GLY A 40 -4.41 -6.93 -14.48
CA GLY A 40 -4.37 -5.47 -14.59
C GLY A 40 -4.46 -4.96 -16.03
N PHE A 41 -3.61 -4.00 -16.39
CA PHE A 41 -3.64 -3.38 -17.73
C PHE A 41 -3.22 -4.34 -18.85
N GLU A 42 -2.37 -5.33 -18.55
CA GLU A 42 -1.97 -6.37 -19.50
C GLU A 42 -3.20 -7.18 -19.96
N GLY A 43 -4.10 -7.53 -19.04
CA GLY A 43 -5.31 -8.27 -19.39
C GLY A 43 -6.27 -7.49 -20.27
N ILE A 44 -6.23 -6.15 -20.27
CA ILE A 44 -6.98 -5.37 -21.26
C ILE A 44 -6.44 -5.68 -22.66
N ILE A 45 -5.12 -5.64 -22.85
CA ILE A 45 -4.47 -5.87 -24.15
C ILE A 45 -4.70 -7.29 -24.66
N ASN A 46 -4.74 -8.24 -23.74
CA ASN A 46 -4.99 -9.66 -24.01
C ASN A 46 -6.48 -10.02 -24.06
N SER A 47 -7.38 -9.06 -23.87
CA SER A 47 -8.84 -9.26 -23.83
C SER A 47 -9.28 -10.28 -22.76
N GLU A 48 -8.57 -10.33 -21.64
CA GLU A 48 -8.83 -11.21 -20.49
C GLU A 48 -9.87 -10.59 -19.55
N ILE A 49 -11.04 -10.31 -20.13
CA ILE A 49 -12.15 -9.60 -19.51
C ILE A 49 -13.31 -10.59 -19.38
N ARG A 50 -13.77 -10.84 -18.16
CA ARG A 50 -14.85 -11.80 -17.87
C ARG A 50 -15.94 -11.18 -17.00
N PRO A 51 -17.21 -11.60 -17.13
CA PRO A 51 -18.25 -11.15 -16.22
C PRO A 51 -17.95 -11.59 -14.78
N LEU A 52 -18.34 -10.74 -13.83
CA LEU A 52 -18.34 -11.02 -12.40
C LEU A 52 -19.77 -10.95 -11.87
N HIS A 53 -20.24 -12.04 -11.30
CA HIS A 53 -21.52 -12.15 -10.62
C HIS A 53 -21.35 -12.08 -9.12
N ALA A 54 -22.44 -11.80 -8.40
CA ALA A 54 -22.42 -11.70 -6.95
C ALA A 54 -21.81 -12.93 -6.25
N ARG A 55 -22.01 -14.13 -6.81
CA ARG A 55 -21.47 -15.38 -6.27
C ARG A 55 -19.96 -15.52 -6.46
N ASP A 56 -19.39 -14.95 -7.53
CA ASP A 56 -17.96 -15.06 -7.86
C ASP A 56 -17.06 -14.34 -6.85
N VAL A 57 -17.63 -13.38 -6.12
CA VAL A 57 -16.95 -12.62 -5.05
C VAL A 57 -17.37 -13.07 -3.65
N GLY A 58 -17.96 -14.27 -3.52
CA GLY A 58 -18.26 -14.89 -2.23
C GLY A 58 -17.01 -15.43 -1.55
N GLY A 59 -16.87 -15.23 -0.24
CA GLY A 59 -15.78 -15.82 0.56
C GLY A 59 -14.39 -15.18 0.38
N ILE A 60 -14.23 -14.16 -0.47
CA ILE A 60 -12.91 -13.56 -0.75
C ILE A 60 -12.54 -12.39 0.19
N ILE A 61 -13.48 -11.89 1.00
CA ILE A 61 -13.27 -10.68 1.82
C ILE A 61 -12.11 -10.81 2.81
N THR A 62 -11.93 -12.00 3.38
CA THR A 62 -10.86 -12.31 4.33
C THR A 62 -9.60 -12.89 3.66
N THR A 63 -9.55 -12.89 2.34
CA THR A 63 -8.43 -13.49 1.59
C THR A 63 -7.48 -12.41 1.11
N GLY A 64 -6.20 -12.54 1.43
CA GLY A 64 -5.14 -11.68 0.90
C GLY A 64 -4.99 -11.78 -0.63
N GLY A 65 -4.16 -10.91 -1.19
CA GLY A 65 -3.91 -10.85 -2.63
C GLY A 65 -5.16 -10.44 -3.43
N THR A 66 -5.23 -10.88 -4.69
CA THR A 66 -6.32 -10.54 -5.62
C THR A 66 -6.73 -11.74 -6.48
N ILE A 67 -8.04 -12.00 -6.57
CA ILE A 67 -8.60 -13.04 -7.46
C ILE A 67 -8.45 -12.71 -8.95
N LEU A 68 -8.20 -11.44 -9.29
CA LEU A 68 -7.97 -10.99 -10.67
C LEU A 68 -6.48 -10.99 -11.03
N ARG A 69 -5.61 -11.38 -10.09
CA ARG A 69 -4.14 -11.28 -10.24
C ARG A 69 -3.70 -9.83 -10.50
N THR A 70 -2.40 -9.63 -10.62
CA THR A 70 -1.81 -8.35 -10.99
C THR A 70 -0.60 -8.62 -11.87
N ALA A 71 -0.29 -7.68 -12.76
CA ALA A 71 0.93 -7.70 -13.56
C ALA A 71 1.50 -6.29 -13.66
N ARG A 72 2.83 -6.20 -13.62
CA ARG A 72 3.55 -4.98 -14.03
C ARG A 72 3.60 -4.97 -15.55
N TYR A 73 3.10 -3.90 -16.16
CA TYR A 73 3.05 -3.76 -17.61
C TYR A 73 3.61 -2.40 -18.05
N PRO A 74 4.95 -2.21 -18.06
CA PRO A 74 5.60 -0.95 -18.39
C PRO A 74 5.22 -0.38 -19.77
N GLU A 75 4.92 -1.26 -20.72
CA GLU A 75 4.52 -0.96 -22.09
C GLU A 75 3.23 -0.12 -22.13
N PHE A 76 2.40 -0.16 -21.08
CA PHE A 76 1.20 0.68 -20.97
C PHE A 76 1.51 2.18 -20.95
N LYS A 77 2.77 2.59 -20.74
CA LYS A 77 3.18 4.00 -20.87
C LYS A 77 3.14 4.49 -22.31
N ASN A 78 3.17 3.59 -23.30
CA ASN A 78 3.17 3.96 -24.70
C ASN A 78 1.76 4.31 -25.17
N LEU A 79 1.62 5.40 -25.91
CA LEU A 79 0.32 5.93 -26.34
C LEU A 79 -0.44 4.97 -27.27
N ASP A 80 0.27 4.25 -28.14
CA ASP A 80 -0.31 3.23 -29.03
C ASP A 80 -0.93 2.07 -28.24
N VAL A 81 -0.27 1.63 -27.17
CA VAL A 81 -0.78 0.60 -26.26
C VAL A 81 -2.02 1.11 -25.52
N GLN A 82 -2.01 2.35 -25.03
CA GLN A 82 -3.18 2.98 -24.38
C GLN A 82 -4.37 3.09 -25.33
N GLN A 83 -4.13 3.52 -26.58
CA GLN A 83 -5.18 3.59 -27.61
C GLN A 83 -5.75 2.23 -27.93
N ARG A 84 -4.92 1.19 -28.01
CA ARG A 84 -5.38 -0.19 -28.19
C ARG A 84 -6.22 -0.66 -27.01
N ALA A 85 -5.78 -0.42 -25.77
CA ALA A 85 -6.52 -0.76 -24.57
C ALA A 85 -7.90 -0.07 -24.54
N TYR A 86 -7.94 1.23 -24.87
CA TYR A 86 -9.19 1.98 -24.96
C TYR A 86 -10.15 1.38 -25.99
N ARG A 87 -9.67 1.03 -27.20
CA ARG A 87 -10.50 0.37 -28.21
C ARG A 87 -11.08 -0.95 -27.72
N ILE A 88 -10.27 -1.78 -27.04
CA ILE A 88 -10.75 -3.05 -26.49
C ILE A 88 -11.84 -2.82 -25.44
N LEU A 89 -11.70 -1.83 -24.56
CA LEU A 89 -12.76 -1.49 -23.60
C LEU A 89 -14.05 -1.07 -24.32
N GLN A 90 -13.96 -0.30 -25.41
CA GLN A 90 -15.09 0.10 -26.23
C GLN A 90 -15.74 -1.10 -26.95
N ASP A 91 -14.95 -2.04 -27.49
CA ASP A 91 -15.44 -3.25 -28.16
C ASP A 91 -16.23 -4.15 -27.19
N PHE A 92 -15.82 -4.20 -25.92
CA PHE A 92 -16.58 -4.88 -24.85
C PHE A 92 -17.79 -4.07 -24.34
N GLY A 93 -17.91 -2.80 -24.74
CA GLY A 93 -18.94 -1.86 -24.31
C GLY A 93 -18.79 -1.45 -22.84
N ILE A 94 -17.57 -1.33 -22.34
CA ILE A 94 -17.28 -0.91 -20.96
C ILE A 94 -17.46 0.61 -20.82
N ASP A 95 -18.47 1.02 -20.06
CA ASP A 95 -18.77 2.43 -19.82
C ASP A 95 -17.81 3.05 -18.80
N HIS A 96 -17.47 2.31 -17.75
CA HIS A 96 -16.64 2.80 -16.64
C HIS A 96 -15.58 1.77 -16.25
N LEU A 97 -14.39 2.24 -15.89
CA LEU A 97 -13.29 1.42 -15.39
C LEU A 97 -12.93 1.83 -13.95
N ILE A 98 -12.96 0.88 -13.02
CA ILE A 98 -12.46 1.08 -11.66
C ILE A 98 -11.10 0.41 -11.52
N VAL A 99 -10.08 1.19 -11.15
CA VAL A 99 -8.70 0.73 -11.00
C VAL A 99 -8.36 0.66 -9.52
N ILE A 100 -8.00 -0.54 -9.03
CA ILE A 100 -7.56 -0.76 -7.65
C ILE A 100 -6.03 -0.93 -7.69
N GLY A 101 -5.29 -0.04 -7.02
CA GLY A 101 -3.83 -0.12 -7.02
C GLY A 101 -3.14 1.15 -6.51
N GLY A 102 -1.83 1.21 -6.77
CA GLY A 102 -0.96 2.33 -6.40
C GLY A 102 -0.86 3.45 -7.44
N ASP A 103 0.11 4.35 -7.27
CA ASP A 103 0.36 5.50 -8.16
C ASP A 103 0.53 5.13 -9.63
N GLY A 104 1.29 4.07 -9.93
CA GLY A 104 1.47 3.59 -11.29
C GLY A 104 0.15 3.16 -11.94
N SER A 105 -0.77 2.62 -11.13
CA SER A 105 -2.10 2.21 -11.59
C SER A 105 -3.01 3.42 -11.81
N GLN A 106 -2.95 4.42 -10.94
CA GLN A 106 -3.61 5.70 -11.17
C GLN A 106 -3.13 6.38 -12.46
N ALA A 107 -1.82 6.36 -12.73
CA ALA A 107 -1.28 6.93 -13.96
C ALA A 107 -1.86 6.24 -15.21
N GLY A 108 -2.06 4.92 -15.18
CA GLY A 108 -2.76 4.19 -16.24
C GLY A 108 -4.25 4.57 -16.36
N ALA A 109 -4.94 4.78 -15.25
CA ALA A 109 -6.33 5.25 -15.22
C ALA A 109 -6.47 6.66 -15.82
N GLU A 110 -5.56 7.58 -15.48
CA GLU A 110 -5.51 8.93 -16.06
C GLU A 110 -5.17 8.92 -17.55
N ALA A 111 -4.33 7.98 -18.00
CA ALA A 111 -4.01 7.84 -19.41
C ALA A 111 -5.24 7.43 -20.23
N LEU A 112 -6.01 6.45 -19.76
CA LEU A 112 -7.29 6.06 -20.38
C LEU A 112 -8.34 7.17 -20.29
N MET A 113 -8.38 7.92 -19.19
CA MET A 113 -9.23 9.10 -19.05
C MET A 113 -8.99 10.12 -20.16
N ARG A 114 -7.72 10.42 -20.50
CA ARG A 114 -7.39 11.35 -21.58
C ARG A 114 -7.87 10.88 -22.95
N LEU A 115 -8.12 9.57 -23.12
CA LEU A 115 -8.69 8.99 -24.33
C LEU A 115 -10.22 8.96 -24.32
N GLY A 116 -10.86 9.37 -23.22
CA GLY A 116 -12.32 9.44 -23.08
C GLY A 116 -12.93 8.35 -22.20
N GLN A 117 -12.14 7.44 -21.63
CA GLN A 117 -12.67 6.42 -20.71
C GLN A 117 -13.03 7.06 -19.37
N SER A 118 -14.24 6.82 -18.88
CA SER A 118 -14.57 7.16 -17.49
C SER A 118 -13.81 6.25 -16.53
N THR A 119 -12.97 6.82 -15.66
CA THR A 119 -12.17 6.04 -14.70
C THR A 119 -12.35 6.50 -13.25
N ILE A 120 -12.26 5.56 -12.30
CA ILE A 120 -12.13 5.87 -10.86
C ILE A 120 -11.00 5.03 -10.29
N THR A 121 -10.16 5.62 -9.43
CA THR A 121 -9.10 4.90 -8.72
C THR A 121 -9.50 4.67 -7.26
N ILE A 122 -9.25 3.45 -6.77
CA ILE A 122 -9.29 3.12 -5.35
C ILE A 122 -7.85 2.90 -4.86
N PRO A 123 -7.36 3.71 -3.91
CA PRO A 123 -5.98 3.60 -3.43
C PRO A 123 -5.75 2.30 -2.67
N CYS A 124 -4.93 1.41 -3.24
CA CYS A 124 -4.63 0.12 -2.64
C CYS A 124 -3.16 -0.26 -2.88
N THR A 125 -2.37 -0.05 -1.84
CA THR A 125 -0.94 -0.34 -1.76
C THR A 125 -0.57 -0.40 -0.27
N ILE A 126 0.50 -1.12 0.07
CA ILE A 126 1.02 -1.12 1.45
C ILE A 126 1.88 0.11 1.73
N ASP A 127 2.40 0.77 0.69
CA ASP A 127 3.44 1.81 0.82
C ASP A 127 2.89 3.13 1.44
N ASN A 128 1.56 3.33 1.41
CA ASN A 128 0.86 4.54 1.85
C ASN A 128 1.41 5.86 1.27
N ASP A 129 1.92 5.80 0.04
CA ASP A 129 2.64 6.88 -0.65
C ASP A 129 1.80 7.57 -1.75
N MET A 130 0.50 7.30 -1.81
CA MET A 130 -0.38 7.82 -2.87
C MET A 130 -0.86 9.24 -2.61
N ASN A 131 -0.83 10.06 -3.66
CA ASN A 131 -1.38 11.41 -3.61
C ASN A 131 -2.92 11.40 -3.51
N GLY A 132 -3.49 12.38 -2.81
CA GLY A 132 -4.94 12.50 -2.62
C GLY A 132 -5.51 11.62 -1.51
N THR A 133 -4.70 10.88 -0.78
CA THR A 133 -5.16 10.09 0.37
C THR A 133 -4.12 10.04 1.48
N GLN A 134 -4.55 10.14 2.74
CA GLN A 134 -3.71 9.90 3.91
C GLN A 134 -3.58 8.39 4.22
N TYR A 135 -4.48 7.57 3.65
CA TYR A 135 -4.54 6.14 3.91
C TYR A 135 -4.79 5.34 2.63
N THR A 136 -4.01 4.27 2.42
CA THR A 136 -4.20 3.32 1.33
C THR A 136 -4.62 1.96 1.88
N ILE A 137 -5.49 1.27 1.15
CA ILE A 137 -5.92 -0.08 1.53
C ILE A 137 -4.71 -1.02 1.48
N GLY A 138 -4.44 -1.70 2.59
CA GLY A 138 -3.36 -2.65 2.79
C GLY A 138 -2.28 -2.14 3.73
N PHE A 139 -2.24 -0.83 4.00
CA PHE A 139 -1.26 -0.23 4.90
C PHE A 139 -1.43 -0.73 6.34
N ASP A 140 -2.67 -0.85 6.85
CA ASP A 140 -2.92 -1.31 8.22
C ASP A 140 -2.44 -2.74 8.41
N THR A 141 -2.72 -3.59 7.42
CA THR A 141 -2.39 -5.01 7.48
C THR A 141 -0.87 -5.19 7.42
N ALA A 142 -0.18 -4.43 6.59
CA ALA A 142 1.28 -4.41 6.55
C ALA A 142 1.85 -3.95 7.91
N LEU A 143 1.31 -2.88 8.49
CA LEU A 143 1.68 -2.37 9.81
C LEU A 143 1.55 -3.45 10.89
N ASN A 144 0.39 -4.10 10.98
CA ASN A 144 0.16 -5.17 11.96
C ASN A 144 1.09 -6.37 11.75
N THR A 145 1.44 -6.67 10.49
CA THR A 145 2.42 -7.73 10.17
C THR A 145 3.81 -7.39 10.70
N VAL A 146 4.26 -6.15 10.53
CA VAL A 146 5.55 -5.69 11.08
C VAL A 146 5.50 -5.71 12.60
N VAL A 147 4.44 -5.19 13.23
CA VAL A 147 4.31 -5.16 14.69
C VAL A 147 4.34 -6.57 15.30
N ASP A 148 3.64 -7.54 14.70
CA ASP A 148 3.69 -8.95 15.11
C ASP A 148 5.12 -9.52 14.99
N ALA A 149 5.82 -9.25 13.89
CA ALA A 149 7.19 -9.70 13.70
C ALA A 149 8.15 -9.09 14.73
N VAL A 150 8.04 -7.78 14.99
CA VAL A 150 8.84 -7.09 16.03
C VAL A 150 8.57 -7.69 17.41
N GLY A 151 7.31 -7.94 17.75
CA GLY A 151 6.93 -8.58 19.02
C GLY A 151 7.60 -9.94 19.20
N ARG A 152 7.55 -10.80 18.18
CA ARG A 152 8.19 -12.13 18.21
C ARG A 152 9.70 -12.06 18.31
N ILE A 153 10.34 -11.12 17.61
CA ILE A 153 11.80 -10.91 17.68
C ILE A 153 12.20 -10.44 19.07
N ARG A 154 11.41 -9.55 19.68
CA ARG A 154 11.65 -9.04 21.04
C ARG A 154 11.65 -10.17 22.07
N ASP A 155 10.67 -11.09 22.02
CA ASP A 155 10.58 -12.22 22.95
C ASP A 155 11.85 -13.10 22.95
N THR A 156 12.48 -13.25 21.78
CA THR A 156 13.75 -14.00 21.64
C THR A 156 15.01 -13.19 22.00
N SER A 157 14.90 -11.85 22.02
CA SER A 157 16.01 -10.94 22.26
C SER A 157 16.24 -10.64 23.74
N ASN A 158 15.22 -10.74 24.59
CA ASN A 158 15.36 -10.58 26.05
C ASN A 158 16.31 -11.60 26.73
N SER A 159 16.82 -12.58 25.99
CA SER A 159 17.76 -13.59 26.51
C SER A 159 19.24 -13.19 26.38
N HIS A 160 19.58 -12.17 25.59
CA HIS A 160 20.96 -11.68 25.40
C HIS A 160 20.94 -10.19 25.02
N GLU A 161 21.90 -9.39 25.48
CA GLU A 161 22.05 -7.97 25.09
C GLU A 161 22.18 -7.82 23.56
N ARG A 162 21.06 -7.56 22.87
CA ARG A 162 20.96 -7.72 21.40
C ARG A 162 20.40 -6.47 20.74
N VAL A 163 21.10 -6.07 19.68
CA VAL A 163 20.60 -5.15 18.65
C VAL A 163 19.91 -5.99 17.56
N ALA A 164 18.65 -5.67 17.27
CA ALA A 164 17.87 -6.31 16.22
C ALA A 164 17.53 -5.29 15.14
N ILE A 165 17.98 -5.56 13.92
CA ILE A 165 17.68 -4.76 12.73
C ILE A 165 16.57 -5.48 11.96
N ILE A 166 15.51 -4.74 11.63
CA ILE A 166 14.36 -5.28 10.91
C ILE A 166 14.11 -4.41 9.69
N GLU A 167 14.29 -4.99 8.50
CA GLU A 167 14.00 -4.30 7.24
C GLU A 167 12.51 -4.42 6.90
N VAL A 168 11.89 -3.28 6.64
CA VAL A 168 10.48 -3.14 6.27
C VAL A 168 10.33 -2.54 4.88
N MET A 169 9.25 -2.89 4.20
CA MET A 169 8.93 -2.34 2.88
C MET A 169 8.46 -0.89 3.00
N GLY A 170 8.31 -0.23 1.86
CA GLY A 170 7.81 1.15 1.76
C GLY A 170 8.31 1.90 0.53
N ARG A 171 9.09 1.23 -0.33
CA ARG A 171 9.74 1.77 -1.53
C ARG A 171 10.56 3.03 -1.25
N HIS A 172 9.96 4.20 -1.39
CA HIS A 172 10.60 5.51 -1.22
C HIS A 172 10.01 6.29 -0.05
N ALA A 173 9.13 5.67 0.74
CA ALA A 173 8.43 6.29 1.84
C ALA A 173 8.64 5.51 3.15
N GLY A 174 8.75 6.25 4.26
CA GLY A 174 8.99 5.73 5.59
C GLY A 174 7.73 5.42 6.40
N HIS A 175 6.52 5.46 5.81
CA HIS A 175 5.26 5.33 6.56
C HIS A 175 5.18 4.04 7.38
N ILE A 176 5.51 2.89 6.79
CA ILE A 176 5.49 1.59 7.48
C ILE A 176 6.50 1.60 8.63
N ALA A 177 7.75 1.98 8.37
CA ALA A 177 8.80 2.01 9.39
C ALA A 177 8.46 2.94 10.55
N LEU A 178 7.96 4.15 10.26
CA LEU A 178 7.58 5.11 11.29
C LEU A 178 6.42 4.61 12.17
N GLN A 179 5.29 4.22 11.54
CA GLN A 179 4.12 3.79 12.30
C GLN A 179 4.39 2.49 13.07
N ALA A 180 5.07 1.53 12.44
CA ALA A 180 5.41 0.27 13.10
C ALA A 180 6.40 0.49 14.23
N GLY A 181 7.36 1.39 14.06
CA GLY A 181 8.33 1.73 15.10
C GLY A 181 7.65 2.34 16.31
N LEU A 182 6.77 3.30 16.10
CA LEU A 182 5.98 3.91 17.17
C LEU A 182 5.07 2.89 17.87
N ALA A 183 4.39 2.02 17.11
CA ALA A 183 3.46 1.04 17.66
C ALA A 183 4.16 -0.12 18.41
N SER A 184 5.38 -0.47 18.03
CA SER A 184 6.13 -1.60 18.59
C SER A 184 7.16 -1.20 19.65
N GLY A 185 7.45 0.09 19.80
CA GLY A 185 8.48 0.61 20.69
C GLY A 185 9.88 0.38 20.14
N ALA A 186 10.07 0.61 18.83
CA ALA A 186 11.40 0.63 18.24
C ALA A 186 12.24 1.76 18.85
N GLU A 187 13.54 1.52 18.97
CA GLU A 187 14.48 2.52 19.48
C GLU A 187 14.80 3.57 18.44
N LEU A 188 15.04 3.10 17.22
CA LEU A 188 15.36 3.92 16.06
C LEU A 188 14.56 3.46 14.85
N VAL A 189 14.17 4.43 14.03
CA VAL A 189 13.59 4.19 12.71
C VAL A 189 14.40 4.93 11.66
N LEU A 190 14.93 4.21 10.68
CA LEU A 190 15.69 4.78 9.57
C LEU A 190 14.76 4.89 8.36
N VAL A 191 14.49 6.14 7.95
CA VAL A 191 13.51 6.48 6.91
C VAL A 191 14.13 7.43 5.88
N PRO A 192 13.76 7.34 4.59
CA PRO A 192 14.36 8.16 3.53
C PRO A 192 14.07 9.67 3.71
N GLU A 193 12.99 10.04 4.37
CA GLU A 193 12.60 11.43 4.57
C GLU A 193 13.43 12.16 5.64
N TYR A 194 14.00 11.42 6.59
CA TYR A 194 14.89 11.92 7.63
C TYR A 194 16.15 11.05 7.70
N PRO A 195 17.11 11.22 6.76
CA PRO A 195 18.35 10.47 6.76
C PRO A 195 19.16 10.72 8.03
N MET A 196 19.67 9.64 8.63
CA MET A 196 20.48 9.67 9.85
C MET A 196 21.85 9.03 9.57
N PRO A 197 22.97 9.75 9.77
CA PRO A 197 24.30 9.17 9.64
C PRO A 197 24.48 7.92 10.53
N LEU A 198 25.14 6.88 10.01
CA LEU A 198 25.32 5.64 10.77
C LEU A 198 26.21 5.81 12.01
N ASP A 199 27.10 6.81 12.01
CA ASP A 199 27.82 7.24 13.21
C ASP A 199 26.86 7.65 14.34
N GLU A 200 25.83 8.46 14.02
CA GLU A 200 24.81 8.89 15.01
C GLU A 200 23.97 7.70 15.50
N VAL A 201 23.71 6.71 14.64
CA VAL A 201 23.05 5.45 15.03
C VAL A 201 23.89 4.71 16.07
N CYS A 202 25.20 4.55 15.81
CA CYS A 202 26.13 3.89 16.73
C CYS A 202 26.26 4.64 18.06
N GLU A 203 26.36 5.97 18.02
CA GLU A 203 26.42 6.82 19.21
C GLU A 203 25.15 6.67 20.07
N HIS A 204 23.98 6.66 19.43
CA HIS A 204 22.70 6.51 20.12
C HIS A 204 22.60 5.16 20.85
N ILE A 205 22.88 4.05 20.17
CA ILE A 205 22.77 2.69 20.76
C ILE A 205 23.77 2.51 21.90
N ASN A 206 25.01 3.02 21.75
CA ASN A 206 26.00 2.97 22.83
C ASN A 206 25.53 3.76 24.06
N LYS A 207 24.93 4.94 23.85
CA LYS A 207 24.43 5.79 24.92
C LYS A 207 23.27 5.15 25.67
N THR A 208 22.29 4.58 24.96
CA THR A 208 21.11 3.94 25.59
C THR A 208 21.49 2.66 26.33
N HIS A 209 22.43 1.87 25.81
CA HIS A 209 22.95 0.70 26.52
C HIS A 209 23.70 1.09 27.81
N GLN A 210 24.51 2.16 27.78
CA GLN A 210 25.15 2.70 29.00
C GLN A 210 24.14 3.15 30.06
N LEU A 211 22.90 3.50 29.66
CA LEU A 211 21.80 3.83 30.56
C LEU A 211 21.05 2.59 31.08
N GLY A 212 21.49 1.39 30.72
CA GLY A 212 20.94 0.11 31.21
C GLY A 212 19.91 -0.52 30.27
N LYS A 213 19.79 -0.06 29.03
CA LYS A 213 18.88 -0.65 28.06
C LYS A 213 19.39 -2.02 27.58
N GLU A 214 18.61 -3.06 27.82
CA GLU A 214 19.01 -4.46 27.56
C GLU A 214 18.85 -4.89 26.10
N TYR A 215 17.97 -4.25 25.34
CA TYR A 215 17.72 -4.58 23.93
C TYR A 215 17.43 -3.34 23.09
N SER A 216 17.83 -3.38 21.83
CA SER A 216 17.61 -2.31 20.86
C SER A 216 16.97 -2.85 19.59
N ILE A 217 15.86 -2.24 19.17
CA ILE A 217 15.16 -2.59 17.92
C ILE A 217 15.30 -1.41 16.97
N ILE A 218 15.81 -1.67 15.78
CA ILE A 218 16.02 -0.69 14.72
C ILE A 218 15.19 -1.11 13.51
N LEU A 219 14.21 -0.31 13.14
CA LEU A 219 13.48 -0.52 11.88
C LEU A 219 14.18 0.25 10.77
N VAL A 220 14.37 -0.40 9.63
CA VAL A 220 15.01 0.20 8.45
C VAL A 220 14.03 0.10 7.29
N ALA A 221 13.55 1.24 6.79
CA ALA A 221 12.80 1.26 5.55
C ALA A 221 13.72 0.88 4.37
N GLU A 222 13.26 0.01 3.48
CA GLU A 222 14.02 -0.47 2.30
C GLU A 222 14.55 0.67 1.40
N GLY A 223 13.90 1.83 1.45
CA GLY A 223 14.28 3.04 0.70
C GLY A 223 15.32 3.93 1.40
N ALA A 224 15.62 3.70 2.68
CA ALA A 224 16.52 4.53 3.46
C ALA A 224 17.97 4.05 3.34
N TYR A 225 18.21 2.77 3.67
CA TYR A 225 19.52 2.15 3.68
C TYR A 225 19.41 0.67 3.27
N SER A 226 20.50 0.12 2.76
CA SER A 226 20.67 -1.34 2.73
C SER A 226 20.80 -1.85 4.16
N SER A 227 19.85 -2.66 4.63
CA SER A 227 19.86 -3.16 6.01
C SER A 227 21.11 -4.01 6.34
N GLY A 228 21.70 -4.66 5.33
CA GLY A 228 22.99 -5.35 5.45
C GLY A 228 24.16 -4.39 5.70
N GLU A 229 24.16 -3.22 5.09
CA GLU A 229 25.17 -2.17 5.33
C GLU A 229 25.03 -1.61 6.75
N VAL A 230 23.79 -1.35 7.20
CA VAL A 230 23.53 -0.89 8.58
C VAL A 230 24.07 -1.90 9.60
N LYS A 231 23.78 -3.19 9.39
CA LYS A 231 24.29 -4.28 10.25
C LYS A 231 25.82 -4.30 10.30
N GLU A 232 26.47 -4.30 9.14
CA GLU A 232 27.92 -4.40 9.06
C GLU A 232 28.60 -3.17 9.67
N TYR A 233 28.03 -1.99 9.45
CA TYR A 233 28.54 -0.75 10.02
C TYR A 233 28.49 -0.76 11.54
N ILE A 234 27.35 -1.11 12.14
CA ILE A 234 27.22 -1.20 13.61
C ILE A 234 28.21 -2.22 14.16
N LYS A 235 28.37 -3.37 13.51
CA LYS A 235 29.32 -4.41 13.94
C LYS A 235 30.78 -3.96 13.91
N GLN A 236 31.16 -3.10 12.97
CA GLN A 236 32.53 -2.59 12.84
C GLN A 236 32.85 -1.43 13.81
N HIS A 237 31.84 -0.67 14.22
CA HIS A 237 32.01 0.58 14.99
C HIS A 237 31.52 0.47 16.45
N THR A 238 30.96 -0.66 16.84
CA THR A 238 30.49 -0.93 18.21
C THR A 238 30.88 -2.34 18.66
N TYR A 239 30.66 -2.69 19.93
CA TYR A 239 30.86 -4.06 20.42
C TYR A 239 29.64 -4.96 20.19
N PHE A 240 28.56 -4.43 19.61
CA PHE A 240 27.34 -5.19 19.34
C PHE A 240 27.51 -6.11 18.13
N ASP A 241 26.84 -7.25 18.15
CA ASP A 241 26.68 -8.14 16.98
C ASP A 241 25.20 -8.18 16.57
N PRO A 242 24.74 -7.27 15.70
CA PRO A 242 23.33 -7.14 15.41
C PRO A 242 22.77 -8.33 14.62
N SER A 243 21.55 -8.72 14.95
CA SER A 243 20.75 -9.62 14.10
C SER A 243 20.06 -8.81 13.00
N LEU A 244 19.82 -9.44 11.84
CA LEU A 244 19.10 -8.82 10.73
C LEU A 244 17.96 -9.72 10.29
N THR A 245 16.74 -9.17 10.25
CA THR A 245 15.56 -9.81 9.68
C THR A 245 15.01 -8.97 8.54
N VAL A 246 14.95 -9.55 7.34
CA VAL A 246 14.30 -8.92 6.19
C VAL A 246 12.91 -9.52 6.04
N LEU A 247 11.86 -8.75 6.33
CA LEU A 247 10.49 -9.25 6.29
C LEU A 247 10.00 -9.48 4.85
N GLY A 248 10.43 -8.61 3.92
CA GLY A 248 10.08 -8.71 2.50
C GLY A 248 8.57 -8.88 2.27
N TYR A 249 8.21 -9.81 1.39
CA TYR A 249 6.85 -10.01 0.91
C TYR A 249 5.84 -10.50 1.96
N LEU A 250 6.26 -10.85 3.18
CA LEU A 250 5.33 -11.14 4.28
C LEU A 250 4.37 -9.97 4.50
N GLN A 251 4.85 -8.74 4.32
CA GLN A 251 4.09 -7.50 4.51
C GLN A 251 2.98 -7.26 3.47
N ARG A 252 3.00 -7.98 2.33
CA ARG A 252 1.96 -7.91 1.30
C ARG A 252 0.91 -9.01 1.42
N GLY A 253 1.24 -10.06 2.16
CA GLY A 253 0.38 -11.22 2.37
C GLY A 253 -0.56 -11.07 3.56
N GLY A 254 -1.39 -12.08 3.77
CA GLY A 254 -2.31 -12.15 4.91
C GLY A 254 -3.72 -11.64 4.62
N ALA A 255 -4.64 -12.01 5.50
CA ALA A 255 -6.00 -11.48 5.49
C ALA A 255 -5.97 -9.97 5.80
N PRO A 256 -6.78 -9.14 5.15
CA PRO A 256 -6.86 -7.73 5.51
C PRO A 256 -7.31 -7.57 6.97
N SER A 257 -6.76 -6.57 7.64
CA SER A 257 -7.23 -6.13 8.94
C SER A 257 -8.68 -5.63 8.87
N ALA A 258 -9.30 -5.40 10.04
CA ALA A 258 -10.63 -4.81 10.11
C ALA A 258 -10.66 -3.42 9.46
N LEU A 259 -9.64 -2.58 9.69
CA LEU A 259 -9.57 -1.23 9.12
C LEU A 259 -9.47 -1.29 7.60
N ASP A 260 -8.55 -2.09 7.05
CA ASP A 260 -8.39 -2.23 5.60
C ASP A 260 -9.65 -2.80 4.93
N ALA A 261 -10.31 -3.79 5.56
CA ALA A 261 -11.55 -4.35 5.04
C ALA A 261 -12.70 -3.33 5.03
N ILE A 262 -12.81 -2.49 6.07
CA ILE A 262 -13.83 -1.42 6.16
C ILE A 262 -13.54 -0.33 5.13
N LEU A 263 -12.30 0.18 5.06
CA LEU A 263 -11.92 1.20 4.09
C LEU A 263 -12.12 0.71 2.66
N ALA A 264 -11.74 -0.53 2.35
CA ALA A 264 -11.99 -1.13 1.05
C ALA A 264 -13.48 -1.14 0.69
N ALA A 265 -14.35 -1.45 1.64
CA ALA A 265 -15.80 -1.44 1.43
C ALA A 265 -16.33 -0.03 1.18
N CYS A 266 -16.00 0.93 2.05
CA CYS A 266 -16.52 2.30 1.97
C CYS A 266 -15.97 3.09 0.78
N MET A 267 -14.68 2.95 0.44
CA MET A 267 -14.10 3.56 -0.75
C MET A 267 -14.72 2.99 -2.03
N SER A 268 -14.99 1.69 -2.06
CA SER A 268 -15.67 1.04 -3.19
C SER A 268 -17.12 1.46 -3.35
N GLU A 269 -17.84 1.62 -2.24
CA GLU A 269 -19.20 2.16 -2.26
C GLU A 269 -19.21 3.56 -2.86
N LEU A 270 -18.35 4.46 -2.36
CA LEU A 270 -18.24 5.81 -2.89
C LEU A 270 -17.89 5.83 -4.38
N ALA A 271 -16.99 4.95 -4.83
CA ALA A 271 -16.64 4.83 -6.24
C ALA A 271 -17.88 4.52 -7.10
N VAL A 272 -18.70 3.56 -6.69
CA VAL A 272 -19.92 3.20 -7.44
C VAL A 272 -20.96 4.32 -7.34
N ASP A 273 -21.15 4.93 -6.17
CA ASP A 273 -22.09 6.04 -5.98
C ASP A 273 -21.71 7.27 -6.81
N CYS A 274 -20.43 7.53 -7.03
CA CYS A 274 -19.97 8.55 -7.98
C CYS A 274 -20.45 8.21 -9.40
N LEU A 275 -20.25 6.97 -9.87
CA LEU A 275 -20.69 6.55 -11.20
C LEU A 275 -22.21 6.63 -11.39
N VAL A 276 -22.99 6.30 -10.34
CA VAL A 276 -24.45 6.49 -10.33
C VAL A 276 -24.83 7.95 -10.53
N ARG A 277 -24.10 8.87 -9.87
CA ARG A 277 -24.29 10.32 -9.99
C ARG A 277 -23.70 10.93 -11.27
N GLY A 278 -23.02 10.13 -12.09
CA GLY A 278 -22.32 10.60 -13.29
C GLY A 278 -21.00 11.31 -12.98
N GLU A 279 -20.49 11.17 -11.75
CA GLU A 279 -19.18 11.66 -11.31
C GLU A 279 -18.12 10.59 -11.58
N HIS A 280 -17.02 10.97 -12.23
CA HIS A 280 -15.89 10.09 -12.55
C HIS A 280 -14.60 10.90 -12.64
N ASN A 281 -13.49 10.24 -12.97
CA ASN A 281 -12.14 10.80 -13.11
C ASN A 281 -11.57 11.30 -11.78
N CYS A 282 -11.69 10.46 -10.76
CA CYS A 282 -11.31 10.76 -9.39
C CYS A 282 -10.66 9.57 -8.69
N ILE A 283 -9.96 9.86 -7.59
CA ILE A 283 -9.55 8.90 -6.59
C ILE A 283 -10.51 8.95 -5.39
N THR A 284 -10.81 7.79 -4.79
CA THR A 284 -11.58 7.69 -3.53
C THR A 284 -10.64 7.76 -2.32
N GLY A 285 -10.14 8.95 -2.04
CA GLY A 285 -9.15 9.18 -0.99
C GLY A 285 -9.76 9.30 0.41
N TYR A 286 -9.00 8.92 1.44
CA TYR A 286 -9.28 9.18 2.84
C TYR A 286 -8.53 10.44 3.29
N VAL A 287 -9.26 11.49 3.66
CA VAL A 287 -8.70 12.78 4.06
C VAL A 287 -9.47 13.33 5.27
N ASP A 288 -8.75 13.66 6.33
CA ASP A 288 -9.25 14.25 7.58
C ASP A 288 -10.42 13.45 8.19
N GLY A 289 -10.27 12.13 8.24
CA GLY A 289 -11.29 11.24 8.82
C GLY A 289 -12.45 10.90 7.90
N GLN A 290 -12.42 11.34 6.64
CA GLN A 290 -13.52 11.18 5.70
C GLN A 290 -13.06 10.62 4.36
N ILE A 291 -13.88 9.76 3.77
CA ILE A 291 -13.66 9.25 2.41
C ILE A 291 -14.31 10.23 1.43
N ARG A 292 -13.54 10.71 0.45
CA ARG A 292 -13.96 11.73 -0.51
C ARG A 292 -13.54 11.34 -1.93
N ALA A 293 -14.36 11.71 -2.90
CA ALA A 293 -14.01 11.62 -4.30
C ALA A 293 -13.21 12.87 -4.69
N ILE A 294 -11.93 12.68 -4.98
CA ILE A 294 -11.00 13.77 -5.27
C ILE A 294 -10.62 13.69 -6.75
N PRO A 295 -10.92 14.71 -7.57
CA PRO A 295 -10.52 14.73 -8.97
C PRO A 295 -9.01 14.49 -9.13
N TYR A 296 -8.61 13.74 -10.16
CA TYR A 296 -7.19 13.39 -10.34
C TYR A 296 -6.26 14.61 -10.40
N GLU A 297 -6.72 15.72 -10.97
CA GLU A 297 -5.94 16.97 -11.03
C GLU A 297 -5.66 17.53 -9.63
N ASN A 298 -6.65 17.52 -8.75
CA ASN A 298 -6.52 18.00 -7.38
C ASN A 298 -5.64 17.04 -6.55
N ALA A 299 -5.85 15.73 -6.72
CA ALA A 299 -5.12 14.69 -6.00
C ALA A 299 -3.60 14.88 -6.13
N LYS A 300 -3.08 15.23 -7.31
CA LYS A 300 -1.64 15.45 -7.58
C LYS A 300 -0.95 16.45 -6.65
N THR A 301 -1.71 17.41 -6.11
CA THR A 301 -1.19 18.45 -5.22
C THR A 301 -1.32 18.09 -3.74
N MET A 302 -2.11 17.07 -3.42
CA MET A 302 -2.36 16.61 -2.05
C MET A 302 -1.36 15.52 -1.67
N LYS A 303 -0.22 15.94 -1.14
CA LYS A 303 0.84 15.04 -0.67
C LYS A 303 0.77 14.88 0.83
N PHE A 304 0.90 13.64 1.30
CA PHE A 304 0.92 13.31 2.71
C PHE A 304 2.22 12.56 3.02
N GLY A 305 3.20 13.28 3.57
CA GLY A 305 4.45 12.67 4.03
C GLY A 305 4.33 12.11 5.44
N ILE A 306 5.42 11.54 5.95
CA ILE A 306 5.48 11.08 7.33
C ILE A 306 5.39 12.25 8.34
N ASP A 307 4.76 12.02 9.48
CA ASP A 307 4.59 13.03 10.53
C ASP A 307 5.90 13.23 11.30
N LYS A 308 6.49 14.43 11.19
CA LYS A 308 7.73 14.79 11.89
C LYS A 308 7.61 14.67 13.41
N SER A 309 6.47 15.07 13.96
CA SER A 309 6.25 15.03 15.41
C SER A 309 6.23 13.60 15.93
N GLN A 310 5.71 12.66 15.14
CA GLN A 310 5.75 11.23 15.47
C GLN A 310 7.16 10.65 15.34
N TYR A 311 7.93 11.09 14.33
CA TYR A 311 9.33 10.70 14.18
C TYR A 311 10.18 11.16 15.38
N GLU A 312 10.03 12.42 15.78
CA GLU A 312 10.70 12.97 16.97
C GLU A 312 10.24 12.26 18.25
N LEU A 313 8.95 11.90 18.34
CA LEU A 313 8.39 11.18 19.49
C LEU A 313 9.03 9.80 19.70
N ILE A 314 9.40 9.07 18.65
CA ILE A 314 10.07 7.77 18.79
C ILE A 314 11.36 7.90 19.60
N SER A 315 12.18 8.92 19.30
CA SER A 315 13.44 9.17 20.01
C SER A 315 13.20 9.54 21.49
N ILE A 316 12.07 10.19 21.80
CA ILE A 316 11.70 10.56 23.17
C ILE A 316 11.24 9.32 23.96
N LEU A 317 10.44 8.45 23.33
CA LEU A 317 9.89 7.25 23.96
C LEU A 317 10.89 6.10 24.06
N SER A 318 12.04 6.19 23.37
CA SER A 318 13.06 5.15 23.35
C SER A 318 14.11 5.26 24.46
N HIS A 319 14.08 6.34 25.26
CA HIS A 319 14.95 6.58 26.40
C HIS A 319 14.51 5.87 27.69
#